data_AF-A0A517PHS3-F1
#
_entry.id   AF-A0A517PHS3-F1
#
_cell.length_a   1.000
_cell.length_b   1.000
_cell.length_c   1.000
_cell.angle_alpha   90.00
_cell.angle_beta   90.00
_cell.angle_gamma   90.00
#
_symmetry.space_group_name_H-M   'P 1'
#
loop_
_entity.id
_entity.type
_entity.pdbx_description
1 polymer ?
#
loop_
_entity_poly.entity_id
_entity_poly.type
_entity_poly.pdbx_seq_one_letter_code
_entity_poly.pdbx_strand_id
1 'polypeptide(L)'
;MSAPTKARRTVSYASLQEIADDAQRLHAAGAPTTGNWSQGQIYDHLARLMDGSLDGFDFTAAWPLRKISKWIFKPLIFKKGMPAGFKLKGDAGRVLLPDPVADQAGLDHLLQAIYRLQNESQRHPSPVLEELTREEWDLLHRRHAELHMSFIAEPEA
;
A
#
# COMPACT_ATOMS: atom_id res chain seq x y z
N MET A 1 -20.34 23.61 11.67
CA MET A 1 -19.46 23.02 12.70
C MET A 1 -18.89 21.75 12.10
N SER A 2 -17.62 21.76 11.69
CA SER A 2 -16.99 20.56 11.10
C SER A 2 -16.80 19.52 12.19
N ALA A 3 -17.24 18.28 11.95
CA ALA A 3 -17.01 17.17 12.87
C ALA A 3 -15.50 17.01 13.13
N PRO A 4 -15.07 16.63 14.35
CA PRO A 4 -13.67 16.34 14.60
C PRO A 4 -13.23 15.17 13.71
N THR A 5 -12.30 15.43 12.79
CA THR A 5 -11.68 14.39 11.97
C THR A 5 -11.01 13.41 12.94
N LYS A 6 -11.38 12.12 12.91
CA LYS A 6 -10.73 11.12 13.77
C LYS A 6 -9.22 11.16 13.57
N ALA A 7 -8.47 10.90 14.64
CA ALA A 7 -7.01 10.94 14.56
C ALA A 7 -6.48 9.78 13.69
N ARG A 8 -5.46 10.09 12.89
CA ARG A 8 -4.69 9.10 12.13
C ARG A 8 -4.07 8.09 13.11
N ARG A 9 -4.18 6.79 12.81
CA ARG A 9 -3.60 5.73 13.64
C ARG A 9 -2.08 5.62 13.46
N THR A 10 -1.39 5.13 14.47
CA THR A 10 -0.02 4.60 14.32
C THR A 10 -0.12 3.09 14.20
N VAL A 11 0.34 2.53 13.09
CA VAL A 11 0.25 1.09 12.81
C VAL A 11 1.61 0.57 12.36
N SER A 12 1.91 -0.68 12.71
CA SER A 12 3.06 -1.43 12.19
C SER A 12 2.67 -2.89 11.99
N TYR A 13 3.16 -3.50 10.92
CA TYR A 13 2.85 -4.88 10.57
C TYR A 13 4.12 -5.73 10.57
N ALA A 14 4.11 -6.85 11.29
CA ALA A 14 5.19 -7.82 11.31
C ALA A 14 5.11 -8.78 10.11
N SER A 15 3.92 -8.99 9.54
CA SER A 15 3.68 -9.89 8.41
C SER A 15 2.66 -9.33 7.41
N LEU A 16 2.58 -9.94 6.22
CA LEU A 16 1.51 -9.63 5.26
C LEU A 16 0.13 -10.06 5.78
N GLN A 17 0.07 -11.12 6.60
CA GLN A 17 -1.18 -11.61 7.18
C GLN A 17 -1.80 -10.58 8.14
N GLU A 18 -0.99 -9.90 8.94
CA GLU A 18 -1.49 -8.86 9.85
C GLU A 18 -2.15 -7.69 9.11
N ILE A 19 -1.76 -7.41 7.86
CA ILE A 19 -2.43 -6.42 7.01
C ILE A 19 -3.85 -6.90 6.66
N ALA A 20 -3.98 -8.17 6.25
CA ALA A 20 -5.25 -8.79 5.91
C ALA A 20 -6.21 -8.81 7.11
N ASP A 21 -5.72 -9.26 8.27
CA ASP A 21 -6.50 -9.36 9.50
C ASP A 21 -6.98 -7.97 9.98
N ASP A 22 -6.12 -6.95 9.92
CA ASP A 22 -6.48 -5.57 10.30
C ASP A 22 -7.49 -4.97 9.31
N ALA A 23 -7.33 -5.19 8.00
CA ALA A 23 -8.28 -4.74 6.98
C ALA A 23 -9.67 -5.37 7.15
N GLN A 24 -9.73 -6.68 7.39
CA GLN A 24 -10.99 -7.37 7.67
C GLN A 24 -11.68 -6.85 8.93
N ARG A 25 -10.92 -6.70 10.02
CA ARG A 25 -11.43 -6.16 11.30
C ARG A 25 -11.99 -4.75 11.12
N LEU A 26 -11.26 -3.86 10.46
CA LEU A 26 -11.66 -2.46 10.25
C LEU A 26 -12.86 -2.33 9.32
N HIS A 27 -12.92 -3.17 8.29
CA HIS A 27 -14.06 -3.21 7.39
C HIS A 27 -15.33 -3.70 8.10
N ALA A 28 -15.23 -4.83 8.82
CA ALA A 28 -16.35 -5.40 9.56
C ALA A 28 -16.90 -4.43 10.63
N ALA A 29 -16.02 -3.63 11.24
CA ALA A 29 -16.39 -2.64 12.24
C ALA A 29 -16.90 -1.31 11.65
N GLY A 30 -16.97 -1.17 10.33
CA GLY A 30 -17.40 0.08 9.68
C GLY A 30 -16.50 1.28 10.01
N ALA A 31 -15.20 1.05 10.18
CA ALA A 31 -14.26 2.07 10.62
C ALA A 31 -14.18 3.26 9.63
N PRO A 32 -14.27 4.52 10.09
CA PRO A 32 -14.23 5.65 9.16
C PRO A 32 -12.79 5.96 8.71
N THR A 33 -12.66 6.63 7.56
CA THR A 33 -11.37 7.13 7.07
C THR A 33 -11.15 8.60 7.47
N THR A 34 -9.89 9.00 7.52
CA THR A 34 -9.43 10.34 7.95
C THR A 34 -8.87 11.17 6.78
N GLY A 35 -8.76 10.57 5.60
CA GLY A 35 -8.29 11.19 4.36
C GLY A 35 -9.36 11.26 3.28
N ASN A 36 -8.95 11.52 2.04
CA ASN A 36 -9.86 11.67 0.88
C ASN A 36 -10.25 10.34 0.22
N TRP A 37 -9.68 9.22 0.67
CA TRP A 37 -9.95 7.90 0.11
C TRP A 37 -10.92 7.13 0.99
N SER A 38 -11.83 6.39 0.35
CA SER A 38 -12.63 5.36 1.03
C SER A 38 -11.74 4.18 1.47
N GLN A 39 -12.28 3.26 2.27
CA GLN A 39 -11.55 2.04 2.60
C GLN A 39 -11.23 1.24 1.34
N GLY A 40 -12.22 1.10 0.44
CA GLY A 40 -12.05 0.38 -0.82
C GLY A 40 -10.92 0.93 -1.65
N GLN A 41 -10.81 2.25 -1.75
CA GLN A 41 -9.70 2.90 -2.47
C GLN A 41 -8.34 2.65 -1.81
N ILE A 42 -8.27 2.67 -0.48
CA ILE A 42 -7.04 2.34 0.25
C ILE A 42 -6.63 0.89 -0.03
N TYR A 43 -7.55 -0.06 0.10
CA TYR A 43 -7.28 -1.48 -0.12
C TYR A 43 -6.89 -1.77 -1.57
N ASP A 44 -7.62 -1.22 -2.53
CA ASP A 44 -7.33 -1.37 -3.97
C ASP A 44 -5.97 -0.77 -4.35
N HIS A 45 -5.62 0.38 -3.77
CA HIS A 45 -4.30 0.99 -3.99
C HIS A 45 -3.15 0.10 -3.51
N LEU A 46 -3.29 -0.51 -2.32
CA LEU A 46 -2.31 -1.46 -1.79
C LEU A 46 -2.22 -2.69 -2.70
N ALA A 47 -3.37 -3.26 -3.07
CA ALA A 47 -3.46 -4.45 -3.91
C ALA A 47 -2.78 -4.25 -5.28
N ARG A 48 -2.98 -3.10 -5.94
CA ARG A 48 -2.32 -2.79 -7.23
C ARG A 48 -0.80 -2.82 -7.17
N LEU A 49 -0.19 -2.35 -6.08
CA LEU A 49 1.27 -2.44 -5.93
C LEU A 49 1.71 -3.89 -5.69
N MET A 50 0.92 -4.65 -4.92
CA MET A 50 1.16 -6.06 -4.65
C MET A 50 1.08 -6.89 -5.93
N ASP A 51 0.03 -6.73 -6.74
CA ASP A 51 -0.11 -7.37 -8.04
C ASP A 51 0.99 -6.97 -8.99
N GLY A 52 1.35 -5.68 -9.07
CA GLY A 52 2.46 -5.25 -9.92
C GLY A 52 3.80 -5.90 -9.53
N SER A 53 4.01 -6.23 -8.25
CA SER A 53 5.20 -6.97 -7.82
C SER A 53 5.20 -8.44 -8.27
N LEU A 54 4.04 -9.00 -8.60
CA LEU A 54 3.85 -10.38 -9.07
C LEU A 54 3.79 -10.48 -10.59
N ASP A 55 3.11 -9.53 -11.23
CA ASP A 55 2.76 -9.55 -12.66
C ASP A 55 3.60 -8.59 -13.51
N GLY A 56 4.30 -7.66 -12.87
CA GLY A 56 5.05 -6.59 -13.51
C GLY A 56 4.30 -5.26 -13.57
N PHE A 57 4.98 -4.23 -14.07
CA PHE A 57 4.45 -2.88 -14.17
C PHE A 57 4.53 -2.36 -15.60
N ASP A 58 3.45 -1.74 -16.07
CA ASP A 58 3.39 -1.08 -17.39
C ASP A 58 4.05 0.32 -17.40
N PHE A 59 4.89 0.61 -16.42
CA PHE A 59 5.65 1.85 -16.35
C PHE A 59 7.03 1.61 -15.75
N THR A 60 7.97 2.52 -16.02
CA THR A 60 9.29 2.51 -15.39
C THR A 60 9.75 3.95 -15.20
N ALA A 61 10.28 4.27 -14.01
CA ALA A 61 10.79 5.60 -13.73
C ALA A 61 12.06 5.91 -14.55
N ALA A 62 12.29 7.19 -14.84
CA ALA A 62 13.50 7.65 -15.52
C ALA A 62 14.77 7.17 -14.80
N TRP A 63 15.82 6.83 -15.57
CA TRP A 63 17.04 6.23 -15.03
C TRP A 63 17.67 7.00 -13.85
N PRO A 64 17.82 8.34 -13.88
CA PRO A 64 18.37 9.08 -12.74
C PRO A 64 17.54 8.91 -11.47
N LEU A 65 16.21 8.92 -11.60
CA LEU A 65 15.29 8.75 -10.48
C LEU A 65 15.41 7.34 -9.87
N ARG A 66 15.55 6.30 -10.69
CA ARG A 66 15.77 4.93 -10.20
C ARG A 66 17.07 4.80 -9.40
N LYS A 67 18.17 5.42 -9.84
CA LYS A 67 19.43 5.42 -9.08
C LYS A 67 19.30 6.15 -7.75
N ILE A 68 18.70 7.34 -7.74
CA ILE A 68 18.42 8.08 -6.51
C ILE A 68 17.54 7.24 -5.57
N SER A 69 16.49 6.60 -6.10
CA SER A 69 15.59 5.80 -5.29
C SER A 69 16.21 4.55 -4.70
N LYS A 70 17.06 3.85 -5.46
CA LYS A 70 17.79 2.70 -4.95
C LYS A 70 18.76 3.05 -3.82
N TRP A 71 19.53 4.13 -3.96
CA TRP A 71 20.59 4.47 -3.01
C TRP A 71 20.13 5.33 -1.84
N ILE A 72 19.08 6.15 -2.03
CA ILE A 72 18.60 7.10 -1.01
C ILE A 72 17.24 6.68 -0.46
N PHE A 73 16.24 6.48 -1.31
CA PHE A 73 14.87 6.23 -0.83
C PHE A 73 14.68 4.83 -0.25
N LYS A 74 15.23 3.78 -0.87
CA LYS A 74 15.14 2.39 -0.37
C LYS A 74 15.58 2.24 1.09
N PRO A 75 16.80 2.65 1.51
CA PRO A 75 17.20 2.52 2.91
C PRO A 75 16.38 3.40 3.86
N LEU A 76 15.89 4.56 3.40
CA LEU A 76 15.02 5.43 4.19
C LEU A 76 13.65 4.78 4.44
N ILE A 77 13.02 4.25 3.40
CA ILE A 77 11.72 3.57 3.51
C ILE A 77 11.83 2.37 4.46
N PHE A 78 12.86 1.55 4.30
CA PHE A 78 13.01 0.33 5.10
C PHE A 78 13.29 0.63 6.58
N LYS A 79 14.08 1.68 6.87
CA LYS A 79 14.43 2.05 8.25
C LYS A 79 13.40 2.94 8.95
N LYS A 80 12.77 3.87 8.22
CA LYS A 80 11.95 4.95 8.81
C LYS A 80 10.48 4.90 8.38
N GLY A 81 10.09 3.98 7.50
CA GLY A 81 8.76 3.93 6.90
C GLY A 81 8.60 4.88 5.71
N MET A 82 7.46 4.77 5.03
CA MET A 82 7.15 5.57 3.85
C MET A 82 6.52 6.93 4.25
N PRO A 83 7.07 8.07 3.80
CA PRO A 83 6.48 9.37 4.10
C PRO A 83 5.18 9.57 3.33
N ALA A 84 4.23 10.26 3.96
CA ALA A 84 3.02 10.72 3.28
C ALA A 84 3.32 11.86 2.29
N GLY A 85 2.41 12.07 1.33
CA GLY A 85 2.45 13.26 0.46
C GLY A 85 3.20 13.09 -0.87
N PHE A 86 3.65 11.88 -1.20
CA PHE A 86 4.17 11.59 -2.53
C PHE A 86 3.05 11.65 -3.57
N LYS A 87 3.17 12.55 -4.55
CA LYS A 87 2.19 12.69 -5.63
C LYS A 87 2.61 11.84 -6.82
N LEU A 88 1.93 10.72 -7.01
CA LEU A 88 2.03 9.93 -8.23
C LEU A 88 1.52 10.77 -9.42
N LYS A 89 2.28 10.80 -10.51
CA LYS A 89 1.97 11.54 -11.74
C LYS A 89 2.24 10.66 -12.95
N GLY A 90 1.63 11.01 -14.08
CA GLY A 90 1.81 10.28 -15.35
C GLY A 90 1.41 8.81 -15.23
N ASP A 91 2.18 7.92 -15.84
CA ASP A 91 1.88 6.49 -15.90
C ASP A 91 1.80 5.81 -14.53
N ALA A 92 2.66 6.20 -13.59
CA ALA A 92 2.60 5.68 -12.22
C ALA A 92 1.27 6.03 -11.53
N GLY A 93 0.74 7.23 -11.82
CA GLY A 93 -0.57 7.64 -11.34
C GLY A 93 -1.69 6.80 -11.97
N ARG A 94 -1.64 6.59 -13.28
CA ARG A 94 -2.62 5.78 -14.01
C ARG A 94 -2.68 4.32 -13.54
N VAL A 95 -1.54 3.73 -13.20
CA VAL A 95 -1.47 2.32 -12.80
C VAL A 95 -1.84 2.13 -11.33
N LEU A 96 -1.40 3.04 -10.44
CA LEU A 96 -1.49 2.82 -9.00
C LEU A 96 -2.57 3.64 -8.31
N LEU A 97 -3.08 4.74 -8.86
CA LEU A 97 -4.16 5.49 -8.21
C LEU A 97 -5.46 4.68 -8.30
N PRO A 98 -6.19 4.52 -7.18
CA PRO A 98 -7.45 3.79 -7.19
C PRO A 98 -8.56 4.66 -7.80
N ASP A 99 -9.37 4.06 -8.66
CA ASP A 99 -10.67 4.61 -9.03
C ASP A 99 -11.66 4.47 -7.86
N PRO A 100 -12.81 5.18 -7.85
CA PRO A 100 -13.87 4.90 -6.89
C PRO A 100 -14.27 3.42 -6.95
N VAL A 101 -14.14 2.73 -5.81
CA VAL A 101 -14.42 1.30 -5.67
C VAL A 101 -15.15 1.06 -4.36
N ALA A 102 -16.08 0.10 -4.36
CA ALA A 102 -16.80 -0.30 -3.16
C ALA A 102 -15.84 -0.89 -2.12
N ASP A 103 -16.07 -0.60 -0.84
CA ASP A 103 -15.18 -1.01 0.25
C ASP A 103 -14.93 -2.52 0.28
N GLN A 104 -15.99 -3.34 0.10
CA GLN A 104 -15.88 -4.79 0.04
C GLN A 104 -15.04 -5.26 -1.17
N ALA A 105 -15.25 -4.67 -2.35
CA ALA A 105 -14.51 -5.07 -3.55
C ALA A 105 -13.00 -4.74 -3.43
N GLY A 106 -12.66 -3.60 -2.83
CA GLY A 106 -11.28 -3.26 -2.53
C GLY A 106 -10.66 -4.22 -1.49
N LEU A 107 -11.43 -4.60 -0.46
CA LEU A 107 -10.99 -5.57 0.55
C LEU A 107 -10.71 -6.94 -0.10
N ASP A 108 -11.63 -7.46 -0.91
CA ASP A 108 -11.47 -8.75 -1.60
C ASP A 108 -10.21 -8.76 -2.49
N HIS A 109 -9.96 -7.64 -3.19
CA HIS A 109 -8.77 -7.47 -4.00
C HIS A 109 -7.48 -7.51 -3.15
N LEU A 110 -7.45 -6.79 -2.03
CA LEU A 110 -6.31 -6.82 -1.11
C LEU A 110 -6.04 -8.22 -0.55
N LEU A 111 -7.09 -8.93 -0.12
CA LEU A 111 -6.97 -10.29 0.41
C LEU A 111 -6.43 -11.25 -0.65
N GLN A 112 -6.92 -11.15 -1.89
CA GLN A 112 -6.43 -11.96 -3.00
C GLN A 112 -4.96 -11.66 -3.30
N ALA A 113 -4.56 -10.38 -3.34
CA ALA A 113 -3.17 -10.00 -3.61
C ALA A 113 -2.22 -10.50 -2.51
N ILE A 114 -2.62 -10.42 -1.23
CA ILE A 114 -1.85 -10.96 -0.10
C ILE A 114 -1.72 -12.48 -0.20
N TYR A 115 -2.81 -13.18 -0.51
CA TYR A 115 -2.79 -14.63 -0.73
C TYR A 115 -1.80 -15.02 -1.83
N ARG A 116 -1.81 -14.30 -2.96
CA ARG A 116 -0.86 -14.52 -4.05
C ARG A 116 0.59 -14.28 -3.61
N LEU A 117 0.86 -13.18 -2.89
CA LEU A 117 2.21 -12.89 -2.38
C LEU A 117 2.76 -14.00 -1.47
N GLN A 118 1.91 -14.61 -0.66
CA GLN A 118 2.32 -15.71 0.23
C GLN A 118 2.63 -16.99 -0.54
N ASN A 119 1.90 -17.28 -1.61
CA ASN A 119 1.96 -18.56 -2.33
C ASN A 119 2.84 -18.55 -3.59
N GLU A 120 3.01 -17.40 -4.23
CA GLU A 120 3.84 -17.23 -5.42
C GLU A 120 5.25 -16.77 -5.03
N SER A 121 6.28 -17.39 -5.62
CA SER A 121 7.68 -17.05 -5.31
C SER A 121 8.30 -16.02 -6.26
N GLN A 122 7.77 -15.90 -7.49
CA GLN A 122 8.31 -14.98 -8.49
C GLN A 122 7.98 -13.53 -8.10
N ARG A 123 8.93 -12.62 -8.34
CA ARG A 123 8.73 -11.18 -8.23
C ARG A 123 9.31 -10.48 -9.43
N HIS A 124 8.59 -9.47 -9.92
CA HIS A 124 9.08 -8.57 -10.96
C HIS A 124 9.90 -7.43 -10.35
N PRO A 125 10.82 -6.83 -11.12
CA PRO A 125 11.60 -5.70 -10.65
C PRO A 125 10.71 -4.49 -10.34
N SER A 126 11.08 -3.71 -9.32
CA SER A 126 10.38 -2.46 -9.02
C SER A 126 10.66 -1.42 -10.10
N PRO A 127 9.62 -0.70 -10.59
CA PRO A 127 9.79 0.34 -11.60
C PRO A 127 10.55 1.56 -11.06
N VAL A 128 10.71 1.65 -9.73
CA VAL A 128 11.36 2.75 -9.02
C VAL A 128 12.60 2.28 -8.24
N LEU A 129 12.53 1.14 -7.55
CA LEU A 129 13.62 0.65 -6.69
C LEU A 129 14.55 -0.38 -7.37
N GLU A 130 14.31 -0.71 -8.64
CA GLU A 130 14.98 -1.79 -9.38
C GLU A 130 14.74 -3.16 -8.72
N GLU A 131 15.71 -4.07 -8.81
CA GLU A 131 15.65 -5.40 -8.22
C GLU A 131 15.49 -5.34 -6.69
N LEU A 132 14.50 -6.07 -6.19
CA LEU A 132 14.23 -6.30 -4.78
C LEU A 132 14.17 -7.80 -4.53
N THR A 133 14.75 -8.27 -3.42
CA THR A 133 14.50 -9.64 -2.98
C THR A 133 13.04 -9.81 -2.55
N ARG A 134 12.59 -11.05 -2.36
CA ARG A 134 11.23 -11.32 -1.84
C ARG A 134 11.01 -10.65 -0.49
N GLU A 135 11.98 -10.73 0.40
CA GLU A 135 11.93 -10.13 1.74
C GLU A 135 11.90 -8.60 1.68
N GLU A 136 12.62 -8.01 0.72
CA GLU A 136 12.58 -6.56 0.49
C GLU A 136 11.24 -6.10 -0.08
N TRP A 137 10.62 -6.89 -0.96
CA TRP A 137 9.25 -6.67 -1.43
C TRP A 137 8.25 -6.77 -0.28
N ASP A 138 8.33 -7.81 0.55
CA ASP A 138 7.44 -7.98 1.71
C ASP A 138 7.61 -6.84 2.72
N LEU A 139 8.84 -6.36 2.94
CA LEU A 139 9.08 -5.18 3.77
C LEU A 139 8.51 -3.91 3.12
N LEU A 140 8.66 -3.71 1.82
CA LEU A 140 8.10 -2.56 1.10
C LEU A 140 6.57 -2.54 1.21
N HIS A 141 5.91 -3.68 0.97
CA HIS A 141 4.46 -3.82 1.07
C HIS A 141 3.97 -3.51 2.48
N ARG A 142 4.68 -3.97 3.52
CA ARG A 142 4.34 -3.60 4.91
C ARG A 142 4.52 -2.12 5.17
N ARG A 143 5.63 -1.49 4.75
CA ARG A 143 5.83 -0.03 4.93
C ARG A 143 4.82 0.81 4.18
N HIS A 144 4.37 0.35 3.02
CA HIS A 144 3.34 0.98 2.22
C HIS A 144 1.96 0.84 2.88
N ALA A 145 1.61 -0.37 3.35
CA ALA A 145 0.41 -0.62 4.13
C ALA A 145 0.38 0.21 5.42
N GLU A 146 1.49 0.30 6.16
CA GLU A 146 1.58 1.13 7.37
C GLU A 146 1.19 2.59 7.11
N LEU A 147 1.65 3.15 5.98
CA LEU A 147 1.29 4.49 5.56
C LEU A 147 -0.21 4.58 5.23
N HIS A 148 -0.77 3.70 4.41
CA HIS A 148 -2.16 3.87 3.95
C HIS A 148 -3.21 3.42 4.97
N MET A 149 -2.98 2.30 5.65
CA MET A 149 -3.88 1.78 6.68
C MET A 149 -4.01 2.73 7.87
N SER A 150 -2.97 3.52 8.16
CA SER A 150 -3.05 4.56 9.20
C SER A 150 -4.15 5.61 8.97
N PHE A 151 -4.66 5.76 7.74
CA PHE A 151 -5.76 6.67 7.42
C PHE A 151 -7.14 6.09 7.74
N ILE A 152 -7.25 4.79 7.99
CA ILE A 152 -8.47 4.17 8.52
C ILE A 152 -8.38 4.30 10.04
N ALA A 153 -9.35 4.98 10.67
CA ALA A 153 -9.33 5.19 12.12
C ALA A 153 -9.71 3.93 12.88
N GLU A 154 -9.53 3.91 14.21
CA GLU A 154 -10.17 2.85 15.01
C GLU A 154 -11.71 3.04 14.97
N PRO A 155 -12.48 1.93 14.96
CA PRO A 155 -13.93 2.00 15.14
C PRO A 155 -14.23 2.58 16.53
N GLU A 156 -15.37 3.25 16.66
CA GLU A 156 -15.86 3.61 17.98
C GLU A 156 -16.27 2.34 18.74
N ALA A 157 -15.98 2.29 20.03
CA ALA A 157 -16.37 1.21 20.93
C ALA A 157 -17.88 1.25 21.21
#